data_AF-A8H4D6-F1
#
_entry.id   AF-A8H4D6-F1
#
_cell.length_a   1.000
_cell.length_b   1.000
_cell.length_c   1.000
_cell.angle_alpha   90.00
_cell.angle_beta   90.00
_cell.angle_gamma   90.00
#
_symmetry.space_group_name_H-M   'P 1'
#
loop_
_entity.id
_entity.type
_entity.pdbx_description
1 polymer ?
#
loop_
_entity_poly.entity_id
_entity_poly.type
_entity_poly.pdbx_seq_one_letter_code
_entity_poly.pdbx_strand_id
1 'polypeptide(L)'
;MYSTRQQSLQYSGLASQIINDDKLAILRHSVQISIKLTQRMLLKRYLSVEQISALTLLNLKSESLELHRAILCADIGTTERNILLGYINHNIDSIDEAISVRAVNRPLIN
;
A
#
# COMPACT_ATOMS: atom_id res chain seq x y z
N MET A 1 50.48 -3.26 15.69
CA MET A 1 49.17 -3.75 15.21
C MET A 1 48.16 -2.61 15.24
N TYR A 2 47.95 -1.91 14.11
CA TYR A 2 47.03 -0.75 13.99
C TYR A 2 46.06 -0.93 12.81
N SER A 3 45.33 -2.05 12.74
CA SER A 3 44.46 -2.37 11.59
C SER A 3 42.95 -2.29 11.86
N THR A 4 42.50 -1.95 13.06
CA THR A 4 41.10 -2.18 13.48
C THR A 4 40.15 -1.00 13.27
N ARG A 5 40.63 0.24 13.17
CA ARG A 5 39.76 1.42 13.01
C ARG A 5 39.35 1.72 11.56
N GLN A 6 40.23 1.47 10.58
CA GLN A 6 39.93 1.74 9.17
C GLN A 6 38.99 0.68 8.56
N GLN A 7 39.14 -0.59 8.95
CA GLN A 7 38.26 -1.67 8.47
C GLN A 7 36.82 -1.52 9.00
N SER A 8 36.64 -1.16 10.28
CA SER A 8 35.28 -0.98 10.86
C SER A 8 34.49 0.17 10.21
N LEU A 9 35.17 1.25 9.83
CA LEU A 9 34.54 2.35 9.07
C LEU A 9 34.12 1.93 7.66
N GLN A 10 34.90 1.08 6.98
CA GLN A 10 34.52 0.53 5.67
C GLN A 10 33.32 -0.41 5.76
N TYR A 11 33.27 -1.30 6.75
CA TYR A 11 32.10 -2.17 6.96
C TYR A 11 30.85 -1.39 7.37
N SER A 12 30.98 -0.32 8.14
CA SER A 12 29.87 0.58 8.48
C SER A 12 29.33 1.31 7.25
N GLY A 13 30.20 1.80 6.37
CA GLY A 13 29.81 2.42 5.10
C GLY A 13 29.09 1.45 4.16
N LEU A 14 29.59 0.21 4.04
CA LEU A 14 28.98 -0.82 3.20
C LEU A 14 27.63 -1.30 3.76
N ALA A 15 27.54 -1.53 5.07
CA ALA A 15 26.29 -1.94 5.71
C ALA A 15 25.20 -0.84 5.60
N SER A 16 25.58 0.43 5.77
CA SER A 16 24.69 1.58 5.56
C SER A 16 24.18 1.66 4.12
N GLN A 17 25.04 1.40 3.13
CA GLN A 17 24.65 1.36 1.71
C GLN A 17 23.72 0.18 1.40
N ILE A 18 24.00 -1.02 1.91
CA ILE A 18 23.17 -2.22 1.70
C ILE A 18 21.80 -2.05 2.36
N ILE A 19 21.74 -1.53 3.59
CA ILE A 19 20.47 -1.28 4.30
C ILE A 19 19.63 -0.23 3.56
N ASN A 20 20.27 0.80 2.99
CA ASN A 20 19.56 1.78 2.17
C ASN A 20 19.02 1.17 0.88
N ASP A 21 19.77 0.27 0.25
CA ASP A 21 19.35 -0.41 -0.98
C ASP A 21 18.19 -1.38 -0.74
N ASP A 22 18.21 -2.14 0.36
CA ASP A 22 17.10 -3.02 0.78
C ASP A 22 15.83 -2.23 1.11
N LYS A 23 15.95 -1.10 1.82
CA LYS A 23 14.82 -0.20 2.10
C LYS A 23 14.26 0.41 0.83
N LEU A 24 15.12 0.81 -0.11
CA LEU A 24 14.71 1.31 -1.43
C LEU A 24 14.02 0.21 -2.26
N ALA A 25 14.53 -1.02 -2.20
CA ALA A 25 13.93 -2.17 -2.88
C ALA A 25 12.53 -2.48 -2.33
N ILE A 26 12.36 -2.45 -1.01
CA ILE A 26 11.06 -2.61 -0.35
C ILE A 26 10.10 -1.49 -0.77
N LEU A 27 10.53 -0.22 -0.72
CA LEU A 27 9.71 0.91 -1.14
C LEU A 27 9.29 0.80 -2.60
N ARG A 28 10.24 0.47 -3.49
CA ARG A 28 9.99 0.27 -4.92
C ARG A 28 9.01 -0.88 -5.16
N HIS A 29 9.14 -1.96 -4.39
CA HIS A 29 8.24 -3.10 -4.47
C HIS A 29 6.82 -2.74 -4.00
N SER A 30 6.69 -2.03 -2.88
CA SER A 30 5.40 -1.55 -2.35
C SER A 30 4.72 -0.57 -3.33
N VAL A 31 5.47 0.35 -3.92
CA VAL A 31 4.96 1.26 -4.97
C VAL A 31 4.52 0.48 -6.21
N GLN A 32 5.29 -0.51 -6.66
CA GLN A 32 4.89 -1.36 -7.78
C GLN A 32 3.65 -2.18 -7.49
N ILE A 33 3.49 -2.71 -6.27
CA ILE A 33 2.29 -3.42 -5.84
C ILE A 33 1.08 -2.47 -5.85
N SER A 34 1.23 -1.27 -5.29
CA SER A 34 0.20 -0.22 -5.31
C SER A 34 -0.23 0.16 -6.73
N ILE A 35 0.73 0.36 -7.64
CA ILE A 35 0.46 0.64 -9.06
C ILE A 35 -0.29 -0.53 -9.71
N LYS A 36 0.13 -1.78 -9.48
CA LYS A 36 -0.54 -2.96 -10.05
C LYS A 36 -1.96 -3.13 -9.51
N LEU A 37 -2.18 -2.86 -8.22
CA LEU A 37 -3.51 -2.89 -7.60
C LEU A 37 -4.41 -1.80 -8.19
N THR A 38 -3.89 -0.58 -8.29
CA THR A 38 -4.60 0.56 -8.89
C THR A 38 -4.95 0.29 -10.35
N GLN A 39 -4.00 -0.23 -11.13
CA GLN A 39 -4.22 -0.62 -12.53
C GLN A 39 -5.24 -1.75 -12.64
N ARG A 40 -5.17 -2.78 -11.78
CA ARG A 40 -6.19 -3.85 -11.76
C ARG A 40 -7.57 -3.31 -11.40
N MET A 41 -7.66 -2.39 -10.44
CA MET A 41 -8.91 -1.77 -10.03
C MET A 41 -9.52 -0.93 -11.16
N LEU A 42 -8.70 -0.08 -11.80
CA LEU A 42 -9.10 0.73 -12.94
C LEU A 42 -9.49 -0.13 -14.15
N LEU A 43 -8.68 -1.14 -14.47
CA LEU A 43 -8.96 -2.06 -15.57
C LEU A 43 -10.22 -2.88 -15.32
N LYS A 44 -10.44 -3.36 -14.09
CA LYS A 44 -11.66 -4.06 -13.70
C LYS A 44 -12.88 -3.14 -13.75
N ARG A 45 -12.76 -1.88 -13.33
CA ARG A 45 -13.83 -0.88 -13.43
C ARG A 45 -14.14 -0.52 -14.89
N TYR A 46 -13.13 -0.51 -15.75
CA TYR A 46 -13.28 -0.19 -17.17
C TYR A 46 -13.83 -1.37 -17.99
N LEU A 47 -13.40 -2.59 -17.69
CA LEU A 47 -13.80 -3.81 -18.40
C LEU A 47 -15.06 -4.47 -17.82
N SER A 48 -15.41 -4.20 -16.56
CA SER A 48 -16.61 -4.71 -15.91
C SER A 48 -17.54 -3.55 -15.61
N VAL A 49 -18.42 -3.24 -16.57
CA VAL A 49 -19.63 -2.41 -16.36
C VAL A 49 -20.61 -3.10 -15.38
N GLU A 50 -20.35 -4.36 -15.03
CA GLU A 50 -21.06 -5.10 -13.99
C GLU A 50 -20.69 -4.61 -12.59
N GLN A 51 -21.73 -4.38 -11.78
CA GLN A 51 -21.59 -3.98 -10.39
C GLN A 51 -20.66 -4.94 -9.62
N ILE A 52 -19.50 -4.44 -9.19
CA ILE A 52 -18.59 -5.18 -8.32
C ILE A 52 -19.37 -5.68 -7.10
N SER A 53 -19.28 -6.98 -6.80
CA SER A 53 -20.01 -7.59 -5.69
C SER A 53 -19.61 -6.94 -4.36
N ALA A 54 -20.56 -6.84 -3.42
CA ALA A 54 -20.28 -6.28 -2.09
C ALA A 54 -19.18 -7.08 -1.36
N LEU A 55 -19.14 -8.39 -1.54
CA LEU A 55 -18.07 -9.25 -1.02
C LEU A 55 -16.70 -8.87 -1.59
N THR A 56 -16.63 -8.57 -2.90
CA THR A 56 -15.39 -8.11 -3.52
C THR A 56 -14.96 -6.75 -2.99
N LEU A 57 -15.88 -5.80 -2.78
CA LEU A 57 -15.56 -4.50 -2.19
C LEU A 57 -15.06 -4.64 -0.74
N LEU A 58 -15.67 -5.51 0.06
CA LEU A 58 -15.22 -5.80 1.43
C LEU A 58 -13.84 -6.45 1.46
N ASN A 59 -13.54 -7.38 0.55
CA ASN A 59 -12.20 -7.97 0.43
C ASN A 59 -11.16 -6.90 0.09
N LEU A 60 -11.46 -6.01 -0.87
CA LEU A 60 -10.58 -4.89 -1.23
C LEU A 60 -10.37 -3.91 -0.06
N LYS A 61 -11.42 -3.66 0.74
CA LYS A 61 -11.31 -2.87 1.97
C LYS A 61 -10.40 -3.55 2.98
N SER A 62 -10.54 -4.86 3.17
CA SER A 62 -9.70 -5.65 4.06
C SER A 62 -8.22 -5.57 3.65
N GLU A 63 -7.92 -5.78 2.37
CA GLU A 63 -6.56 -5.67 1.82
C GLU A 63 -5.98 -4.25 2.01
N SER A 64 -6.81 -3.21 1.81
CA SER A 64 -6.39 -1.81 2.00
C SER A 64 -6.08 -1.50 3.47
N LEU A 65 -6.84 -2.06 4.42
CA LEU A 65 -6.61 -1.93 5.85
C LEU A 65 -5.36 -2.68 6.32
N GLU A 66 -5.08 -3.86 5.75
CA GLU A 66 -3.83 -4.58 6.01
C GLU A 66 -2.63 -3.77 5.52
N LEU A 67 -2.73 -3.16 4.34
CA LEU A 67 -1.69 -2.28 3.82
C LEU A 67 -1.50 -1.03 4.69
N HIS A 68 -2.60 -0.42 5.15
CA HIS A 68 -2.57 0.69 6.11
C HIS A 68 -1.77 0.31 7.37
N ARG A 69 -2.06 -0.86 7.95
CA ARG A 69 -1.34 -1.39 9.12
C ARG A 69 0.13 -1.66 8.81
N ALA A 70 0.45 -2.22 7.64
CA ALA A 70 1.83 -2.46 7.24
C ALA A 70 2.64 -1.16 7.13
N ILE A 71 2.05 -0.10 6.56
CA ILE A 71 2.69 1.23 6.44
C ILE A 71 2.87 1.90 7.81
N LEU A 72 1.93 1.73 8.73
CA LEU A 72 2.09 2.22 10.11
C LEU A 72 3.26 1.55 10.84
N CYS A 73 3.45 0.24 10.63
CA CYS A 73 4.54 -0.53 11.25
C CYS A 73 5.87 -0.42 10.49
N ALA A 74 5.89 0.18 9.29
CA ALA A 74 7.09 0.26 8.46
C ALA A 74 8.07 1.33 8.98
N ASP A 75 9.36 0.96 8.95
CA ASP A 75 10.49 1.86 9.22
C ASP A 75 10.79 2.74 7.99
N ILE A 76 9.88 3.66 7.71
CA ILE A 76 9.94 4.66 6.63
C ILE A 76 9.87 6.08 7.18
N GLY A 77 10.33 7.05 6.39
CA GLY A 77 10.26 8.46 6.74
C GLY A 77 8.83 8.95 6.94
N THR A 78 8.68 9.99 7.75
CA THR A 78 7.36 10.54 8.13
C THR A 78 6.59 11.09 6.93
N THR A 79 7.29 11.72 6.00
CA THR A 79 6.71 12.27 4.77
C THR A 79 6.19 11.16 3.85
N GLU A 80 7.00 10.13 3.59
CA GLU A 80 6.65 8.99 2.77
C GLU A 80 5.47 8.22 3.37
N ARG A 81 5.49 8.03 4.70
CA ARG A 81 4.37 7.44 5.44
C ARG A 81 3.09 8.22 5.22
N ASN A 82 3.12 9.54 5.40
CA ASN A 82 1.93 10.38 5.25
C ASN A 82 1.37 10.35 3.81
N ILE A 83 2.25 10.35 2.81
CA ILE A 83 1.85 10.23 1.40
C ILE A 83 1.16 8.88 1.15
N LEU A 84 1.78 7.78 1.58
CA LEU A 84 1.25 6.43 1.39
C LEU A 84 -0.08 6.24 2.14
N LEU A 85 -0.17 6.69 3.39
CA LEU A 85 -1.40 6.66 4.16
C LEU A 85 -2.50 7.51 3.50
N GLY A 86 -2.16 8.66 2.92
CA GLY A 86 -3.10 9.50 2.17
C GLY A 86 -3.75 8.74 1.01
N TYR A 87 -2.96 8.03 0.20
CA TYR A 87 -3.49 7.21 -0.89
C TYR A 87 -4.34 6.04 -0.39
N ILE A 88 -3.90 5.36 0.67
CA ILE A 88 -4.62 4.22 1.24
C ILE A 88 -5.97 4.66 1.83
N ASN A 89 -5.99 5.78 2.55
CA ASN A 89 -7.21 6.35 3.13
C ASN A 89 -8.19 6.75 2.03
N HIS A 90 -7.72 7.43 0.97
CA HIS A 90 -8.59 7.77 -0.16
C HIS A 90 -9.20 6.54 -0.85
N ASN A 91 -8.44 5.44 -0.96
CA ASN A 91 -8.96 4.18 -1.47
C ASN A 91 -10.03 3.57 -0.55
N ILE A 92 -9.81 3.59 0.76
CA ILE A 92 -10.80 3.12 1.74
C ILE A 92 -12.08 3.94 1.65
N ASP A 93 -11.97 5.27 1.62
CA ASP A 93 -13.11 6.19 1.50
C ASP A 93 -13.91 5.93 0.21
N SER A 94 -13.22 5.73 -0.91
CA SER A 94 -13.84 5.42 -2.20
C SER A 94 -14.56 4.06 -2.19
N ILE A 95 -14.01 3.07 -1.49
CA ILE A 95 -14.66 1.77 -1.31
C ILE A 95 -15.89 1.90 -0.40
N ASP A 96 -15.80 2.70 0.65
CA ASP A 96 -16.91 2.94 1.57
C ASP A 96 -18.06 3.69 0.92
N GLU A 97 -17.77 4.65 0.05
CA GLU A 97 -18.76 5.29 -0.81
C GLU A 97 -19.43 4.26 -1.73
N ALA A 98 -18.64 3.42 -2.40
CA ALA A 98 -19.17 2.38 -3.29
C ALA A 98 -20.05 1.34 -2.57
N ILE A 99 -19.71 0.97 -1.33
CA ILE A 99 -20.53 0.09 -0.48
C ILE A 99 -21.82 0.80 -0.07
N SER A 100 -21.73 2.07 0.34
CA SER A 100 -22.87 2.86 0.82
C SER A 100 -23.89 3.10 -0.28
N VAL A 101 -23.46 3.49 -1.48
CA VAL A 101 -24.32 3.65 -2.67
C VAL A 101 -25.04 2.34 -3.00
N ARG A 102 -24.39 1.18 -2.78
CA ARG A 102 -25.02 -0.13 -2.97
C ARG A 102 -26.03 -0.51 -1.88
N ALA A 103 -25.77 -0.13 -0.63
CA ALA A 103 -26.70 -0.36 0.47
C ALA A 103 -28.01 0.42 0.28
N VAL A 104 -27.93 1.66 -0.23
CA VAL A 104 -29.08 2.52 -0.51
C VAL A 104 -29.88 2.04 -1.73
N ASN A 105 -29.22 1.48 -2.74
CA ASN A 105 -29.87 1.01 -3.97
C ASN A 105 -30.42 -0.43 -3.91
N ARG A 106 -30.51 -1.06 -2.72
CA ARG A 106 -31.27 -2.30 -2.58
C ARG A 106 -32.77 -1.98 -2.61
N PRO A 107 -33.54 -2.47 -3.59
CA PRO A 107 -34.98 -2.37 -3.50
C PRO A 107 -35.44 -3.14 -2.26
N LEU A 108 -36.32 -2.51 -1.48
CA LEU A 108 -37.07 -3.17 -0.41
C LEU A 108 -37.91 -4.27 -1.08
N ILE A 109 -37.46 -5.51 -0.97
CA ILE A 109 -38.24 -6.67 -1.41
C ILE A 109 -39.34 -6.84 -0.36
N ASN A 110 -40.58 -6.54 -0.75
CA ASN A 110 -41.82 -6.96 -0.08
C ASN A 110 -41.95 -8.48 -0.12
#